data_AF-A0A933K3T0-F1
#
_entry.id   AF-A0A933K3T0-F1
#
_cell.length_a   1.000
_cell.length_b   1.000
_cell.length_c   1.000
_cell.angle_alpha   90.00
_cell.angle_beta   90.00
_cell.angle_gamma   90.00
#
_symmetry.space_group_name_H-M   'P 1'
#
loop_
_entity.id
_entity.type
_entity.pdbx_description
1 polymer ?
#
loop_
_entity_poly.entity_id
_entity_poly.type
_entity_poly.pdbx_seq_one_letter_code
_entity_poly.pdbx_strand_id
1 'polypeptide(L)'
;MGICVTLDIVPNRIDPHQWSAIYDEVLGLLKRHPLGLTGISRREIGGVRLPVYTRAIERDRSNPKRRHWHVVGDATTRKAAASQCMYRDLGHYPSCGDVEDILLFDHDHERPTCVFGDKTQGHPYHIPLLAAAIVVENHLPRYALASGDIDRHQAEKARSWAEEVLGRPLRLPVSVDAATLLERLSRLFVPARLPEAFRRFHRGRFGETTQVLLTALDRSAAESWLLEKLRSYGHRAAVGAKWLMIGWLNAMGDLERLCELACLDERGPRIPPRVFVRMLADTWIAIPASKTTFLEVFSVPAGLPHSIDSLMGSMLLDIDSAGRHLKRRLDERTIEGVLGRVFGPAAANLMGILRERTRKIEAALVEPRAALPKRGEAFASSPSDDPETLLMVTSSDEISPLFVNVLQTLACTLRERWQSWRSRDSELRRASDSGPAAMRRLLAGLLRDGPVLTEDAWEWILAEEDSHVLEVLTSFVVARRAGPEPTLVADLRRAVLENPVIGRYLAETAKDDALMAGIARKLAALRDSFSISRASK
;
A
#
# COMPACT_ATOMS: atom_id res chain seq x y z
N MET A 1 -7.41 0.18 -7.70
CA MET A 1 -6.05 0.60 -7.30
C MET A 1 -5.46 -0.45 -6.35
N GLY A 2 -4.14 -0.65 -6.30
CA GLY A 2 -3.49 -1.57 -5.37
C GLY A 2 -1.98 -1.42 -5.43
N ILE A 3 -1.29 -1.75 -4.33
CA ILE A 3 0.16 -1.58 -4.16
C ILE A 3 0.87 -2.89 -4.48
N CYS A 4 1.87 -2.87 -5.36
CA CYS A 4 2.64 -4.06 -5.75
C CYS A 4 4.16 -3.87 -5.65
N VAL A 5 4.87 -4.99 -5.59
CA VAL A 5 6.29 -5.09 -5.95
C VAL A 5 6.33 -5.92 -7.23
N THR A 6 7.03 -5.42 -8.25
CA THR A 6 7.16 -6.12 -9.52
C THR A 6 8.60 -6.51 -9.76
N LEU A 7 8.79 -7.75 -10.22
CA LEU A 7 10.05 -8.21 -10.81
C LEU A 7 9.77 -8.59 -12.26
N ASP A 8 10.36 -7.82 -13.17
CA ASP A 8 10.32 -8.10 -14.61
C ASP A 8 11.68 -8.63 -15.07
N ILE A 9 11.67 -9.53 -16.06
CA ILE A 9 12.88 -10.14 -16.63
C ILE A 9 12.87 -10.21 -18.17
N VAL A 10 14.04 -10.47 -18.75
CA VAL A 10 14.25 -10.82 -20.17
C VAL A 10 14.71 -12.27 -20.26
N PRO A 11 13.79 -13.27 -20.27
CA PRO A 11 14.17 -14.68 -20.09
C PRO A 11 15.16 -15.19 -21.13
N ASN A 12 15.02 -14.74 -22.39
CA ASN A 12 15.85 -15.18 -23.51
C ASN A 12 17.33 -14.80 -23.38
N ARG A 13 17.66 -13.88 -22.45
CA ARG A 13 19.03 -13.38 -22.20
C ARG A 13 19.63 -13.90 -20.91
N ILE A 14 18.92 -14.75 -20.17
CA ILE A 14 19.34 -15.26 -18.87
C ILE A 14 19.78 -16.71 -19.01
N ASP A 15 20.93 -17.05 -18.45
CA ASP A 15 21.39 -18.44 -18.37
C ASP A 15 20.50 -19.24 -17.38
N PRO A 16 19.92 -20.39 -17.79
CA PRO A 16 19.05 -21.18 -16.92
C PRO A 16 19.72 -21.68 -15.63
N HIS A 17 21.03 -21.96 -15.65
CA HIS A 17 21.75 -22.39 -14.45
C HIS A 17 21.94 -21.23 -13.48
N GLN A 18 22.27 -20.05 -13.98
CA GLN A 18 22.34 -18.81 -13.21
C GLN A 18 20.97 -18.49 -12.58
N TRP A 19 19.88 -18.54 -13.35
CA TRP A 19 18.53 -18.31 -12.84
C TRP A 19 18.18 -19.26 -11.69
N SER A 20 18.48 -20.55 -11.87
CA SER A 20 18.26 -21.56 -10.85
C SER A 20 19.04 -21.29 -9.56
N ALA A 21 20.27 -20.80 -9.64
CA ALA A 21 21.08 -20.45 -8.47
C ALA A 21 20.49 -19.22 -7.74
N ILE A 22 20.07 -18.20 -8.50
CA ILE A 22 19.38 -17.01 -7.96
C ILE A 22 18.10 -17.42 -7.24
N TYR A 23 17.31 -18.32 -7.82
CA TYR A 23 16.11 -18.86 -7.18
C TYR A 23 16.41 -19.49 -5.81
N ASP A 24 17.43 -20.35 -5.73
CA ASP A 24 17.78 -21.05 -4.49
C ASP A 24 18.28 -20.05 -3.41
N GLU A 25 19.02 -18.99 -3.81
CA GLU A 25 19.43 -17.89 -2.91
C GLU A 25 18.23 -17.06 -2.41
N VAL A 26 17.33 -16.65 -3.30
CA VAL A 26 16.11 -15.90 -2.96
C VAL A 26 15.21 -16.72 -2.03
N LEU A 27 15.03 -18.01 -2.31
CA LEU A 27 14.27 -18.90 -1.43
C LEU A 27 14.89 -18.99 -0.02
N GLY A 28 16.22 -19.09 0.06
CA GLY A 28 16.95 -19.09 1.33
C GLY A 28 16.79 -17.78 2.10
N LEU A 29 16.83 -16.64 1.40
CA LEU A 29 16.57 -15.32 1.96
C LEU A 29 15.14 -15.24 2.55
N LEU A 30 14.12 -15.56 1.76
CA LEU A 30 12.71 -15.47 2.16
C LEU A 30 12.38 -16.38 3.36
N LYS A 31 12.95 -17.59 3.42
CA LYS A 31 12.75 -18.51 4.55
C LYS A 31 13.31 -18.00 5.89
N ARG A 32 14.25 -17.05 5.87
CA ARG A 32 14.88 -16.48 7.07
C ARG A 32 14.23 -15.16 7.52
N HIS A 33 13.22 -14.67 6.83
CA HIS A 33 12.59 -13.40 7.20
C HIS A 33 11.86 -13.53 8.55
N PRO A 34 12.05 -12.60 9.50
CA PRO A 34 11.50 -12.71 10.87
C PRO A 34 9.98 -12.74 10.93
N LEU A 35 9.29 -12.17 9.94
CA LEU A 35 7.82 -12.22 9.89
C LEU A 35 7.25 -13.63 9.67
N GLY A 36 8.05 -14.60 9.22
CA GLY A 36 7.60 -15.94 8.87
C GLY A 36 6.63 -15.92 7.69
N LEU A 37 7.15 -15.81 6.47
CA LEU A 37 6.31 -15.69 5.27
C LEU A 37 5.41 -16.91 5.08
N THR A 38 4.21 -16.66 4.57
CA THR A 38 3.19 -17.70 4.34
C THR A 38 2.84 -17.80 2.87
N GLY A 39 2.59 -19.02 2.41
CA GLY A 39 1.97 -19.33 1.12
C GLY A 39 0.64 -20.05 1.32
N ILE A 40 0.00 -20.53 0.24
CA ILE A 40 -1.22 -21.35 0.34
C ILE A 40 -0.91 -22.78 -0.09
N SER A 41 -1.35 -23.75 0.70
CA SER A 41 -1.32 -25.17 0.36
C SER A 41 -2.69 -25.81 0.59
N ARG A 42 -2.93 -26.98 -0.02
CA ARG A 42 -4.12 -27.78 0.31
C ARG A 42 -3.75 -28.89 1.30
N ARG A 43 -4.39 -28.91 2.46
CA ARG A 43 -4.24 -29.96 3.49
C ARG A 43 -5.54 -30.73 3.67
N GLU A 44 -5.43 -31.98 4.10
CA GLU A 44 -6.57 -32.79 4.47
C GLU A 44 -6.86 -32.59 5.97
N ILE A 45 -8.06 -32.09 6.28
CA ILE A 45 -8.51 -31.77 7.63
C ILE A 45 -9.90 -32.38 7.80
N GLY A 46 -10.03 -33.33 8.74
CA GLY A 46 -11.31 -34.01 8.97
C GLY A 46 -11.88 -34.74 7.74
N GLY A 47 -11.02 -35.22 6.83
CA GLY A 47 -11.41 -35.84 5.56
C GLY A 47 -11.79 -34.85 4.45
N VAL A 48 -11.59 -33.55 4.67
CA VAL A 48 -11.88 -32.48 3.70
C VAL A 48 -10.58 -31.83 3.26
N ARG A 49 -10.39 -31.68 1.94
CA ARG A 49 -9.21 -31.02 1.38
C ARG A 49 -9.43 -29.50 1.33
N LEU A 50 -8.78 -28.76 2.21
CA LEU A 50 -8.97 -27.32 2.42
C LEU A 50 -7.70 -26.52 2.08
N PRO A 51 -7.83 -25.28 1.55
CA PRO A 51 -6.72 -24.34 1.51
C PRO A 51 -6.31 -23.91 2.93
N VAL A 52 -5.00 -23.79 3.16
CA VAL A 52 -4.39 -23.40 4.44
C VAL A 52 -3.23 -22.45 4.19
N TYR A 53 -3.14 -21.37 4.96
CA TYR A 53 -1.95 -20.54 5.00
C TYR A 53 -0.83 -21.29 5.73
N THR A 54 0.27 -21.53 5.05
CA THR A 54 1.37 -22.36 5.55
C THR A 54 2.70 -21.64 5.48
N ARG A 55 3.56 -21.88 6.48
CA ARG A 55 4.95 -21.38 6.49
C ARG A 55 5.85 -22.11 5.49
N ALA A 56 5.41 -23.26 4.98
CA ALA A 56 6.11 -23.95 3.90
C ALA A 56 5.85 -23.24 2.57
N ILE A 57 6.65 -22.21 2.26
CA ILE A 57 6.49 -21.39 1.04
C ILE A 57 7.02 -22.08 -0.23
N GLU A 58 7.81 -23.14 -0.11
CA GLU A 58 8.33 -23.89 -1.27
C GLU A 58 7.32 -24.95 -1.74
N ARG A 59 7.11 -25.02 -3.05
CA ARG A 59 6.12 -25.88 -3.71
C ARG A 59 6.77 -26.79 -4.73
N ASP A 60 6.12 -27.94 -4.99
CA ASP A 60 6.48 -28.90 -6.03
C ASP A 60 7.97 -29.30 -6.02
N ARG A 61 8.58 -29.46 -4.82
CA ARG A 61 10.01 -29.74 -4.62
C ARG A 61 10.54 -30.93 -5.45
N SER A 62 9.70 -31.94 -5.66
CA SER A 62 10.04 -33.16 -6.40
C SER A 62 9.98 -32.99 -7.92
N ASN A 63 9.37 -31.93 -8.44
CA ASN A 63 9.25 -31.67 -9.87
C ASN A 63 10.04 -30.42 -10.25
N PRO A 64 11.26 -30.55 -10.83
CA PRO A 64 12.10 -29.41 -11.18
C PRO A 64 11.42 -28.35 -12.06
N LYS A 65 10.53 -28.75 -12.97
CA LYS A 65 9.80 -27.85 -13.88
C LYS A 65 8.68 -27.06 -13.20
N ARG A 66 8.21 -27.55 -12.05
CA ARG A 66 7.12 -26.93 -11.28
C ARG A 66 7.59 -26.35 -9.96
N ARG A 67 8.82 -26.63 -9.52
CA ARG A 67 9.39 -26.14 -8.27
C ARG A 67 9.37 -24.61 -8.27
N HIS A 68 8.67 -24.04 -7.29
CA HIS A 68 8.53 -22.59 -7.12
C HIS A 68 8.42 -22.26 -5.64
N TRP A 69 8.68 -21.01 -5.28
CA TRP A 69 8.20 -20.48 -4.00
C TRP A 69 6.90 -19.72 -4.22
N HIS A 70 6.05 -19.71 -3.20
CA HIS A 70 4.72 -19.09 -3.19
C HIS A 70 4.51 -18.34 -1.88
N VAL A 71 4.34 -17.02 -1.99
CA VAL A 71 4.10 -16.12 -0.85
C VAL A 71 2.80 -15.36 -1.07
N VAL A 72 1.99 -15.25 -0.02
CA VAL A 72 0.71 -14.50 -0.02
C VAL A 72 0.60 -13.54 1.16
N GLY A 73 1.46 -13.69 2.17
CA GLY A 73 1.32 -13.01 3.45
C GLY A 73 2.46 -13.33 4.41
N ASP A 74 2.23 -13.04 5.69
CA ASP A 74 3.13 -13.39 6.78
C ASP A 74 2.40 -13.89 8.03
N ALA A 75 3.09 -14.71 8.83
CA ALA A 75 2.53 -15.36 10.00
C ALA A 75 2.45 -14.43 11.22
N THR A 76 3.33 -13.44 11.30
CA THR A 76 3.43 -12.53 12.44
C THR A 76 2.25 -11.56 12.49
N THR A 77 1.97 -10.88 11.37
CA THR A 77 0.87 -9.91 11.29
C THR A 77 -0.43 -10.55 10.80
N ARG A 78 -0.34 -11.78 10.28
CA ARG A 78 -1.44 -12.52 9.65
C ARG A 78 -2.07 -11.77 8.48
N LYS A 79 -1.44 -10.73 7.93
CA LYS A 79 -1.94 -10.04 6.74
C LYS A 79 -1.57 -10.83 5.50
N ALA A 80 -2.50 -10.89 4.55
CA ALA A 80 -2.32 -11.59 3.28
C ALA A 80 -3.01 -10.83 2.15
N ALA A 81 -2.48 -10.92 0.93
CA ALA A 81 -3.15 -10.43 -0.27
C ALA A 81 -2.94 -11.39 -1.45
N ALA A 82 -2.57 -10.88 -2.63
CA ALA A 82 -2.46 -11.69 -3.83
C ALA A 82 -1.19 -12.57 -3.83
N SER A 83 -1.25 -13.66 -4.60
CA SER A 83 -0.18 -14.65 -4.67
C SER A 83 1.02 -14.14 -5.46
N GLN A 84 2.20 -14.32 -4.88
CA GLN A 84 3.49 -14.05 -5.51
C GLN A 84 4.23 -15.37 -5.69
N CYS A 85 4.71 -15.62 -6.90
CA CYS A 85 5.41 -16.86 -7.23
C CYS A 85 6.68 -16.58 -8.02
N MET A 86 7.71 -17.38 -7.79
CA MET A 86 8.86 -17.47 -8.68
C MET A 86 9.19 -18.94 -8.88
N TYR A 87 9.27 -19.36 -10.14
CA TYR A 87 9.61 -20.70 -10.56
C TYR A 87 11.11 -20.83 -10.75
N ARG A 88 11.64 -21.98 -10.33
CA ARG A 88 13.06 -22.31 -10.49
C ARG A 88 13.43 -22.56 -11.94
N ASP A 89 12.52 -23.10 -12.72
CA ASP A 89 12.71 -23.36 -14.15
C ASP A 89 12.47 -22.07 -14.94
N LEU A 90 13.51 -21.55 -15.59
CA LEU A 90 13.41 -20.36 -16.44
C LEU A 90 12.45 -20.58 -17.62
N GLY A 91 12.33 -21.83 -18.09
CA GLY A 91 11.40 -22.20 -19.17
C GLY A 91 9.91 -22.09 -18.80
N HIS A 92 9.59 -21.83 -17.53
CA HIS A 92 8.23 -21.49 -17.12
C HIS A 92 7.79 -20.11 -17.65
N TYR A 93 8.75 -19.21 -17.83
CA TYR A 93 8.48 -17.83 -18.21
C TYR A 93 8.40 -17.70 -19.73
N PRO A 94 7.35 -17.07 -20.28
CA PRO A 94 7.26 -16.85 -21.73
C PRO A 94 8.42 -15.99 -22.20
N SER A 95 8.92 -16.28 -23.40
CA SER A 95 9.86 -15.41 -24.10
C SER A 95 9.23 -14.03 -24.35
N CYS A 96 10.02 -12.98 -24.22
CA CYS A 96 9.64 -11.60 -24.59
C CYS A 96 10.50 -11.11 -25.76
N GLY A 97 10.36 -9.84 -26.13
CA GLY A 97 11.23 -9.17 -27.10
C GLY A 97 12.72 -9.35 -26.78
N ASP A 98 13.53 -9.45 -27.82
CA ASP A 98 14.97 -9.68 -27.68
C ASP A 98 15.74 -8.36 -27.57
N VAL A 99 15.84 -7.82 -26.35
CA VAL A 99 16.54 -6.56 -26.07
C VAL A 99 17.83 -6.78 -25.29
N GLU A 100 18.84 -5.95 -25.54
CA GLU A 100 20.13 -6.02 -24.83
C GLU A 100 20.07 -5.48 -23.40
N ASP A 101 19.05 -4.67 -23.09
CA ASP A 101 18.82 -4.09 -21.78
C ASP A 101 17.30 -3.95 -21.55
N ILE A 102 16.82 -4.38 -20.38
CA ILE A 102 15.40 -4.33 -20.00
C ILE A 102 14.80 -2.92 -20.06
N LEU A 103 15.61 -1.87 -19.93
CA LEU A 103 15.16 -0.48 -20.04
C LEU A 103 14.87 -0.03 -21.49
N LEU A 104 15.20 -0.86 -22.49
CA LEU A 104 14.91 -0.60 -23.90
C LEU A 104 13.52 -1.07 -24.34
N PHE A 105 12.82 -1.87 -23.51
CA PHE A 105 11.45 -2.27 -23.84
C PHE A 105 10.58 -1.03 -24.06
N ASP A 106 9.64 -1.13 -25.00
CA ASP A 106 8.57 -0.16 -25.14
C ASP A 106 7.23 -0.76 -24.68
N HIS A 107 6.79 -0.46 -23.46
CA HIS A 107 5.65 -1.07 -22.76
C HIS A 107 4.31 -0.85 -23.44
N ASP A 108 4.26 0.07 -24.41
CA ASP A 108 3.11 0.32 -25.27
C ASP A 108 2.96 -0.75 -26.38
N HIS A 109 4.05 -1.45 -26.72
CA HIS A 109 4.10 -2.43 -27.79
C HIS A 109 4.59 -3.81 -27.34
N GLU A 110 5.63 -3.85 -26.49
CA GLU A 110 6.23 -5.06 -25.94
C GLU A 110 6.56 -4.89 -24.46
N ARG A 111 6.33 -5.95 -23.68
CA ARG A 111 6.59 -5.94 -22.25
C ARG A 111 7.61 -7.00 -21.87
N PRO A 112 8.49 -6.72 -20.91
CA PRO A 112 9.31 -7.76 -20.31
C PRO A 112 8.40 -8.78 -19.61
N THR A 113 8.95 -9.96 -19.34
CA THR A 113 8.19 -11.02 -18.70
C THR A 113 8.13 -10.77 -17.20
N CYS A 114 6.93 -10.57 -16.67
CA CYS A 114 6.70 -10.42 -15.25
C CYS A 114 6.84 -11.77 -14.53
N VAL A 115 7.72 -11.82 -13.53
CA VAL A 115 7.95 -12.99 -12.67
C VAL A 115 6.90 -13.04 -11.57
N PHE A 116 6.76 -11.92 -10.87
CA PHE A 116 5.70 -11.62 -9.91
C PHE A 116 5.46 -10.11 -9.91
N GLY A 117 4.23 -9.69 -9.66
CA GLY A 117 3.83 -8.28 -9.73
C GLY A 117 2.44 -8.03 -9.17
N ASP A 118 1.90 -9.00 -8.43
CA ASP A 118 0.53 -8.97 -7.95
C ASP A 118 0.41 -8.09 -6.69
N LYS A 119 -0.81 -7.72 -6.32
CA LYS A 119 -1.04 -6.75 -5.23
C LYS A 119 -0.61 -7.29 -3.86
N THR A 120 0.37 -6.63 -3.26
CA THR A 120 0.80 -6.81 -1.86
C THR A 120 -0.06 -6.00 -0.88
N GLN A 121 -0.77 -4.98 -1.39
CA GLN A 121 -1.54 -3.99 -0.60
C GLN A 121 -0.71 -3.20 0.42
N GLY A 122 0.62 -3.22 0.30
CA GLY A 122 1.50 -2.60 1.29
C GLY A 122 1.51 -3.33 2.63
N HIS A 123 1.07 -4.59 2.68
CA HIS A 123 1.21 -5.37 3.91
C HIS A 123 2.69 -5.64 4.24
N PRO A 124 3.04 -5.96 5.50
CA PRO A 124 4.43 -6.06 5.93
C PRO A 124 5.33 -6.98 5.10
N TYR A 125 4.77 -8.06 4.53
CA TYR A 125 5.48 -8.96 3.60
C TYR A 125 5.89 -8.31 2.25
N HIS A 126 5.48 -7.07 1.98
CA HIS A 126 5.94 -6.26 0.84
C HIS A 126 7.46 -6.07 0.83
N ILE A 127 8.08 -5.82 2.00
CA ILE A 127 9.53 -5.59 2.13
C ILE A 127 10.36 -6.82 1.75
N PRO A 128 10.09 -8.05 2.25
CA PRO A 128 10.84 -9.22 1.82
C PRO A 128 10.68 -9.56 0.33
N LEU A 129 9.51 -9.26 -0.28
CA LEU A 129 9.34 -9.42 -1.72
C LEU A 129 10.18 -8.42 -2.52
N LEU A 130 10.28 -7.17 -2.05
CA LEU A 130 11.18 -6.18 -2.63
C LEU A 130 12.65 -6.62 -2.49
N ALA A 131 13.03 -7.17 -1.35
CA ALA A 131 14.37 -7.73 -1.16
C ALA A 131 14.67 -8.90 -2.12
N ALA A 132 13.69 -9.78 -2.36
CA ALA A 132 13.82 -10.82 -3.39
C ALA A 132 14.05 -10.22 -4.78
N ALA A 133 13.28 -9.20 -5.17
CA ALA A 133 13.46 -8.51 -6.45
C ALA A 133 14.84 -7.82 -6.55
N ILE A 134 15.31 -7.18 -5.47
CA ILE A 134 16.64 -6.55 -5.37
C ILE A 134 17.75 -7.57 -5.62
N VAL A 135 17.66 -8.77 -5.02
CA VAL A 135 18.66 -9.82 -5.20
C VAL A 135 18.73 -10.26 -6.66
N VAL A 136 17.58 -10.45 -7.31
CA VAL A 136 17.53 -10.83 -8.73
C VAL A 136 18.14 -9.73 -9.61
N GLU A 137 17.75 -8.47 -9.40
CA GLU A 137 18.31 -7.34 -10.17
C GLU A 137 19.82 -7.19 -9.97
N ASN A 138 20.35 -7.45 -8.78
CA ASN A 138 21.79 -7.37 -8.53
C ASN A 138 22.59 -8.44 -9.29
N HIS A 139 22.01 -9.62 -9.52
CA HIS A 139 22.64 -10.67 -10.33
C HIS A 139 22.49 -10.42 -11.83
N LEU A 140 21.37 -9.81 -12.24
CA LEU A 140 20.97 -9.64 -13.63
C LEU A 140 20.66 -8.17 -13.96
N PRO A 141 21.57 -7.21 -13.71
CA PRO A 141 21.25 -5.79 -13.75
C PRO A 141 20.73 -5.32 -15.11
N ARG A 142 21.14 -5.97 -16.21
CA ARG A 142 20.66 -5.68 -17.58
C ARG A 142 19.34 -6.37 -17.94
N TYR A 143 19.02 -7.48 -17.29
CA TYR A 143 17.95 -8.40 -17.72
C TYR A 143 16.86 -8.59 -16.68
N ALA A 144 16.95 -7.89 -15.55
CA ALA A 144 15.94 -7.87 -14.50
C ALA A 144 15.71 -6.44 -14.01
N LEU A 145 14.49 -6.13 -13.60
CA LEU A 145 14.09 -4.82 -13.07
C LEU A 145 13.13 -5.02 -11.90
N ALA A 146 13.55 -4.57 -10.71
CA ALA A 146 12.68 -4.41 -9.56
C ALA A 146 11.94 -3.06 -9.64
N SER A 147 10.62 -3.10 -9.61
CA SER A 147 9.75 -1.92 -9.70
C SER A 147 8.44 -2.12 -8.92
N GLY A 148 7.36 -1.45 -9.33
CA GLY A 148 6.08 -1.41 -8.61
C GLY A 148 5.87 -0.11 -7.83
N ASP A 149 5.03 -0.18 -6.80
CA ASP A 149 4.71 0.92 -5.88
C ASP A 149 5.70 0.92 -4.72
N ILE A 150 6.96 1.26 -5.04
CA ILE A 150 8.09 1.23 -4.11
C ILE A 150 8.76 2.60 -4.03
N ASP A 151 9.29 2.94 -2.85
CA ASP A 151 10.14 4.11 -2.64
C ASP A 151 11.57 3.73 -2.22
N ARG A 152 12.45 4.74 -2.18
CA ARG A 152 13.86 4.56 -1.81
C ARG A 152 14.05 4.01 -0.40
N HIS A 153 13.25 4.45 0.58
CA HIS A 153 13.41 4.01 1.97
C HIS A 153 12.96 2.57 2.15
N GLN A 154 11.87 2.15 1.48
CA GLN A 154 11.46 0.74 1.43
C GLN A 154 12.56 -0.12 0.80
N ALA A 155 13.18 0.34 -0.28
CA ALA A 155 14.29 -0.36 -0.92
C ALA A 155 15.54 -0.41 -0.03
N GLU A 156 15.87 0.65 0.71
CA GLU A 156 16.97 0.68 1.68
C GLU A 156 16.72 -0.31 2.82
N LYS A 157 15.49 -0.39 3.34
CA LYS A 157 15.10 -1.37 4.37
C LYS A 157 15.19 -2.80 3.85
N ALA A 158 14.66 -3.06 2.66
CA ALA A 158 14.73 -4.36 2.00
C ALA A 158 16.17 -4.79 1.71
N ARG A 159 16.99 -3.87 1.20
CA ARG A 159 18.42 -4.07 0.93
C ARG A 159 19.18 -4.39 2.22
N SER A 160 19.05 -3.56 3.25
CA SER A 160 19.78 -3.73 4.52
C SER A 160 19.49 -5.10 5.14
N TRP A 161 18.24 -5.53 5.15
CA TRP A 161 17.88 -6.87 5.63
C TRP A 161 18.51 -7.98 4.76
N ALA A 162 18.47 -7.86 3.44
CA ALA A 162 19.07 -8.84 2.55
C ALA A 162 20.60 -8.91 2.69
N GLU A 163 21.27 -7.77 2.83
CA GLU A 163 22.73 -7.68 3.05
C GLU A 163 23.13 -8.38 4.37
N GLU A 164 22.37 -8.16 5.45
CA GLU A 164 22.58 -8.81 6.74
C GLU A 164 22.48 -10.35 6.61
N VAL A 165 21.46 -10.83 5.90
CA VAL A 165 21.20 -12.26 5.74
C VAL A 165 22.17 -12.94 4.76
N LEU A 166 22.59 -12.24 3.71
CA LEU A 166 23.46 -12.78 2.65
C LEU A 166 24.95 -12.55 2.92
N GLY A 167 25.31 -11.65 3.84
CA GLY A 167 26.69 -11.33 4.19
C GLY A 167 27.48 -10.62 3.07
N ARG A 168 26.79 -9.96 2.14
CA ARG A 168 27.40 -9.22 1.01
C ARG A 168 26.63 -7.94 0.70
N PRO A 169 27.30 -6.89 0.21
CA PRO A 169 26.63 -5.66 -0.18
C PRO A 169 25.75 -5.87 -1.43
N LEU A 170 24.67 -5.11 -1.50
CA LEU A 170 23.72 -5.06 -2.60
C LEU A 170 23.55 -3.60 -3.06
N ARG A 171 23.25 -3.41 -4.35
CA ARG A 171 22.83 -2.11 -4.88
C ARG A 171 21.33 -1.93 -4.70
N LEU A 172 20.89 -0.68 -4.59
CA LEU A 172 19.47 -0.35 -4.67
C LEU A 172 18.92 -0.70 -6.07
N PRO A 173 17.61 -0.98 -6.21
CA PRO A 173 16.97 -1.04 -7.52
C PRO A 173 17.28 0.21 -8.32
N VAL A 174 17.58 0.05 -9.60
CA VAL A 174 17.85 1.18 -10.50
C VAL A 174 16.64 2.12 -10.55
N SER A 175 15.42 1.60 -10.40
CA SER A 175 14.18 2.38 -10.43
C SER A 175 14.05 3.42 -9.29
N VAL A 176 14.73 3.22 -8.15
CA VAL A 176 14.71 4.15 -7.00
C VAL A 176 16.05 4.87 -6.78
N ASP A 177 17.06 4.55 -7.59
CA ASP A 177 18.36 5.23 -7.58
C ASP A 177 18.52 6.12 -8.81
N ALA A 178 18.06 7.36 -8.67
CA ALA A 178 17.96 8.29 -9.78
C ALA A 178 19.30 8.54 -10.50
N ALA A 179 20.42 8.62 -9.76
CA ALA A 179 21.73 8.86 -10.35
C ALA A 179 22.15 7.68 -11.24
N THR A 180 22.06 6.45 -10.71
CA THR A 180 22.37 5.22 -11.44
C THR A 180 21.44 5.03 -12.65
N LEU A 181 20.15 5.34 -12.50
CA LEU A 181 19.18 5.29 -13.59
C LEU A 181 19.53 6.25 -14.72
N LEU A 182 19.83 7.52 -14.39
CA LEU A 182 20.19 8.53 -15.39
C LEU A 182 21.48 8.16 -16.12
N GLU A 183 22.51 7.71 -15.38
CA GLU A 183 23.76 7.24 -15.98
C GLU A 183 23.48 6.11 -16.99
N ARG A 184 22.69 5.11 -16.59
CA ARG A 184 22.34 3.98 -17.45
C ARG A 184 21.53 4.41 -18.68
N LEU A 185 20.49 5.23 -18.49
CA LEU A 185 19.65 5.70 -19.59
C LEU A 185 20.41 6.61 -20.55
N SER A 186 21.38 7.41 -20.08
CA SER A 186 22.19 8.27 -20.94
C SER A 186 23.05 7.51 -21.94
N ARG A 187 23.37 6.24 -21.65
CA ARG A 187 24.08 5.33 -22.56
C ARG A 187 23.15 4.64 -23.56
N LEU A 188 21.87 4.53 -23.22
CA LEU A 188 20.86 3.81 -24.02
C LEU A 188 20.05 4.73 -24.92
N PHE A 189 19.86 5.99 -24.51
CA PHE A 189 18.98 6.95 -25.17
C PHE A 189 19.72 8.23 -25.53
N VAL A 190 19.38 8.77 -26.70
CA VAL A 190 19.80 10.13 -27.08
C VAL A 190 19.22 11.17 -26.10
N PRO A 191 19.86 12.33 -25.88
CA PRO A 191 19.43 13.32 -24.88
C PRO A 191 17.96 13.74 -24.97
N ALA A 192 17.40 13.83 -26.19
CA ALA A 192 16.00 14.19 -26.40
C ALA A 192 14.98 13.16 -25.86
N ARG A 193 15.38 11.89 -25.69
CA ARG A 193 14.52 10.80 -25.20
C ARG A 193 14.72 10.51 -23.72
N LEU A 194 15.84 10.96 -23.14
CA LEU A 194 16.21 10.72 -21.73
C LEU A 194 15.12 11.14 -20.73
N PRO A 195 14.44 12.30 -20.87
CA PRO A 195 13.42 12.71 -19.90
C PRO A 195 12.22 11.77 -19.80
N GLU A 196 11.73 11.29 -20.95
CA GLU A 196 10.57 10.40 -20.98
C GLU A 196 10.95 9.00 -20.48
N ALA A 197 12.12 8.50 -20.88
CA ALA A 197 12.66 7.25 -20.36
C ALA A 197 12.87 7.30 -18.83
N PHE A 198 13.44 8.39 -18.31
CA PHE A 198 13.64 8.56 -16.87
C PHE A 198 12.32 8.56 -16.11
N ARG A 199 11.33 9.35 -16.55
CA ARG A 199 10.01 9.39 -15.90
C ARG A 199 9.29 8.04 -15.92
N ARG A 200 9.52 7.24 -16.94
CA ARG A 200 8.92 5.92 -17.08
C ARG A 200 9.46 4.92 -16.07
N PHE A 201 10.76 4.93 -15.81
CA PHE A 201 11.41 3.93 -14.93
C PHE A 201 11.62 4.40 -13.49
N HIS A 202 11.75 5.71 -13.27
CA HIS A 202 11.96 6.25 -11.93
C HIS A 202 10.70 6.07 -11.06
N ARG A 203 10.91 5.70 -9.78
CA ARG A 203 9.86 5.48 -8.77
C ARG A 203 9.96 6.42 -7.57
N GLY A 204 10.76 7.49 -7.67
CA GLY A 204 10.74 8.56 -6.66
C GLY A 204 9.44 9.37 -6.68
N ARG A 205 9.24 10.22 -5.67
CA ARG A 205 8.01 11.03 -5.55
C ARG A 205 7.85 11.95 -6.77
N PHE A 206 6.61 12.26 -7.15
CA PHE A 206 6.30 13.02 -8.37
C PHE A 206 7.04 14.39 -8.43
N GLY A 207 7.12 15.10 -7.31
CA GLY A 207 7.87 16.36 -7.20
C GLY A 207 9.39 16.21 -7.23
N GLU A 208 9.92 15.12 -6.67
CA GLU A 208 11.37 14.82 -6.67
C GLU A 208 11.85 14.39 -8.06
N THR A 209 11.03 13.64 -8.80
CA THR A 209 11.37 13.15 -10.14
C THR A 209 11.69 14.29 -11.10
N THR A 210 10.88 15.36 -11.11
CA THR A 210 11.14 16.53 -11.97
C THR A 210 12.39 17.27 -11.53
N GLN A 211 12.59 17.46 -10.23
CA GLN A 211 13.79 18.12 -9.71
C GLN A 211 15.05 17.37 -10.14
N VAL A 212 15.11 16.05 -9.89
CA VAL A 212 16.29 15.25 -10.18
C VAL A 212 16.61 15.22 -11.67
N LEU A 213 15.59 15.06 -12.52
CA LEU A 213 15.74 15.12 -13.96
C LEU A 213 16.33 16.45 -14.42
N LEU A 214 15.78 17.58 -13.94
CA LEU A 214 16.24 18.92 -14.33
C LEU A 214 17.68 19.19 -13.86
N THR A 215 18.08 18.66 -12.70
CA THR A 215 19.46 18.76 -12.21
C THR A 215 20.45 17.95 -13.04
N ALA A 216 20.00 16.88 -13.70
CA ALA A 216 20.87 16.00 -14.48
C ALA A 216 21.06 16.44 -15.94
N LEU A 217 20.12 17.23 -16.47
CA LEU A 217 20.21 17.79 -17.82
C LEU A 217 21.13 19.01 -17.83
N ASP A 218 21.81 19.24 -18.95
CA ASP A 218 22.40 20.55 -19.19
C ASP A 218 21.31 21.63 -19.28
N ARG A 219 21.69 22.88 -19.05
CA ARG A 219 20.73 23.98 -18.97
C ARG A 219 19.87 24.12 -20.23
N SER A 220 20.45 23.94 -21.42
CA SER A 220 19.72 24.10 -22.68
C SER A 220 18.69 22.98 -22.88
N ALA A 221 19.07 21.74 -22.57
CA ALA A 221 18.16 20.60 -22.59
C ALA A 221 17.03 20.72 -21.55
N ALA A 222 17.36 21.15 -20.32
CA ALA A 222 16.40 21.38 -19.26
C ALA A 222 15.36 22.44 -19.64
N GLU A 223 15.80 23.58 -20.19
CA GLU A 223 14.92 24.65 -20.66
C GLU A 223 14.02 24.18 -21.80
N SER A 224 14.58 23.46 -22.78
CA SER A 224 13.84 22.95 -23.94
C SER A 224 12.76 21.95 -23.53
N TRP A 225 13.09 21.03 -22.62
CA TRP A 225 12.14 20.07 -22.07
C TRP A 225 11.03 20.75 -21.25
N LEU A 226 11.39 21.72 -20.41
CA LEU A 226 10.40 22.46 -19.62
C LEU A 226 9.41 23.20 -20.53
N LEU A 227 9.90 23.87 -21.58
CA LEU A 227 9.07 24.58 -22.56
C LEU A 227 8.07 23.64 -23.22
N GLU A 228 8.54 22.48 -23.71
CA GLU A 228 7.70 21.47 -24.36
C GLU A 228 6.59 20.97 -23.42
N LYS A 229 6.95 20.61 -22.18
CA LYS A 229 5.97 20.08 -21.22
C LYS A 229 5.00 21.15 -20.73
N LEU A 230 5.46 22.38 -20.44
CA LEU A 230 4.57 23.48 -20.09
C LEU A 230 3.58 23.78 -21.23
N ARG A 231 4.04 23.73 -22.49
CA ARG A 231 3.20 23.89 -23.67
C ARG A 231 2.12 22.79 -23.79
N SER A 232 2.43 21.55 -23.43
CA SER A 232 1.47 20.44 -23.43
C SER A 232 0.29 20.62 -22.48
N TYR A 233 0.46 21.42 -21.41
CA TYR A 233 -0.63 21.76 -20.47
C TYR A 233 -1.46 22.97 -20.93
N GLY A 234 -1.00 23.72 -21.93
CA GLY A 234 -1.64 24.93 -22.45
C GLY A 234 -1.75 26.06 -21.42
N HIS A 235 -2.68 27.00 -21.65
CA HIS A 235 -2.91 28.14 -20.75
C HIS A 235 -3.76 27.81 -19.50
N ARG A 236 -4.11 26.54 -19.28
CA ARG A 236 -4.91 26.13 -18.12
C ARG A 236 -3.99 26.00 -16.91
N ALA A 237 -4.44 26.44 -15.74
CA ALA A 237 -3.75 26.28 -14.46
C ALA A 237 -3.78 24.81 -13.98
N ALA A 238 -3.31 23.90 -14.83
CA ALA A 238 -3.28 22.47 -14.58
C ALA A 238 -2.33 22.16 -13.42
N VAL A 239 -2.74 21.25 -12.54
CA VAL A 239 -1.93 20.78 -11.40
C VAL A 239 -0.53 20.35 -11.87
N GLY A 240 -0.43 19.68 -13.03
CA GLY A 240 0.85 19.28 -13.62
C GLY A 240 1.81 20.45 -13.93
N ALA A 241 1.31 21.60 -14.39
CA ALA A 241 2.15 22.77 -14.65
C ALA A 241 2.73 23.36 -13.35
N LYS A 242 1.96 23.35 -12.25
CA LYS A 242 2.46 23.79 -10.94
C LYS A 242 3.60 22.89 -10.45
N TRP A 243 3.49 21.57 -10.65
CA TRP A 243 4.55 20.63 -10.32
C TRP A 243 5.83 20.85 -11.13
N LEU A 244 5.71 21.17 -12.42
CA LEU A 244 6.87 21.54 -13.24
C LEU A 244 7.55 22.80 -12.72
N MET A 245 6.78 23.83 -12.34
CA MET A 245 7.32 25.06 -11.75
C MET A 245 8.04 24.78 -10.42
N ILE A 246 7.43 23.98 -9.53
CA ILE A 246 8.04 23.57 -8.27
C ILE A 246 9.35 22.80 -8.52
N GLY A 247 9.34 21.85 -9.46
CA GLY A 247 10.52 21.09 -9.86
C GLY A 247 11.65 21.99 -10.37
N TRP A 248 11.34 22.95 -11.24
CA TRP A 248 12.30 23.93 -11.75
C TRP A 248 12.88 24.82 -10.64
N LEU A 249 12.02 25.37 -9.78
CA LEU A 249 12.46 26.24 -8.68
C LEU A 249 13.29 25.47 -7.65
N ASN A 250 12.98 24.19 -7.41
CA ASN A 250 13.79 23.33 -6.55
C ASN A 250 15.13 22.93 -7.17
N ALA A 251 15.18 22.74 -8.50
CA ALA A 251 16.40 22.31 -9.20
C ALA A 251 17.37 23.48 -9.48
N MET A 252 16.84 24.58 -10.04
CA MET A 252 17.64 25.70 -10.55
C MET A 252 17.55 26.94 -9.66
N GLY A 253 16.43 27.11 -8.95
CA GLY A 253 16.17 28.31 -8.15
C GLY A 253 16.08 29.61 -8.96
N ASP A 254 15.89 29.50 -10.28
CA ASP A 254 15.91 30.62 -11.22
C ASP A 254 14.47 31.03 -11.59
N LEU A 255 13.90 31.93 -10.78
CA LEU A 255 12.56 32.46 -11.03
C LEU A 255 12.51 33.34 -12.28
N GLU A 256 13.57 34.10 -12.54
CA GLU A 256 13.63 35.03 -13.67
C GLU A 256 13.54 34.28 -14.99
N ARG A 257 14.36 33.24 -15.15
CA ARG A 257 14.31 32.38 -16.32
C ARG A 257 12.98 31.63 -16.43
N LEU A 258 12.38 31.20 -15.32
CA LEU A 258 11.06 30.59 -15.34
C LEU A 258 9.99 31.54 -15.89
N CYS A 259 10.01 32.82 -15.49
CA CYS A 259 9.11 33.85 -16.01
C CYS A 259 9.30 34.02 -17.53
N GLU A 260 10.55 34.11 -17.99
CA GLU A 260 10.86 34.25 -19.42
C GLU A 260 10.34 33.05 -20.24
N LEU A 261 10.67 31.82 -19.82
CA LEU A 261 10.25 30.60 -20.52
C LEU A 261 8.73 30.43 -20.55
N ALA A 262 8.05 30.70 -19.44
CA ALA A 262 6.62 30.48 -19.33
C ALA A 262 5.78 31.59 -20.00
N CYS A 263 6.25 32.84 -19.99
CA CYS A 263 5.45 33.99 -20.43
C CYS A 263 5.93 34.62 -21.74
N LEU A 264 7.24 34.64 -22.01
CA LEU A 264 7.83 35.45 -23.08
C LEU A 264 8.40 34.63 -24.24
N ASP A 265 8.98 33.46 -23.98
CA ASP A 265 9.60 32.62 -25.02
C ASP A 265 8.55 32.16 -26.05
N GLU A 266 8.82 32.44 -27.33
CA GLU A 266 7.91 32.14 -28.45
C GLU A 266 7.68 30.64 -28.66
N ARG A 267 8.66 29.81 -28.26
CA ARG A 267 8.56 28.35 -28.34
C ARG A 267 7.69 27.78 -27.22
N GLY A 268 7.55 28.54 -26.13
CA GLY A 268 6.83 28.19 -24.91
C GLY A 268 5.32 28.38 -24.99
N PRO A 269 4.62 28.18 -23.85
CA PRO A 269 3.17 28.31 -23.78
C PRO A 269 2.66 29.76 -23.84
N ARG A 270 3.53 30.78 -23.70
CA ARG A 270 3.17 32.21 -23.62
C ARG A 270 1.98 32.45 -22.68
N ILE A 271 2.09 31.94 -21.45
CA ILE A 271 1.07 32.09 -20.42
C ILE A 271 0.92 33.58 -20.08
N PRO A 272 -0.32 34.13 -20.07
CA PRO A 272 -0.52 35.53 -19.70
C PRO A 272 0.08 35.81 -18.30
N PRO A 273 0.89 36.86 -18.11
CA PRO A 273 1.61 37.10 -16.86
C PRO A 273 0.71 37.10 -15.61
N ARG A 274 -0.52 37.60 -15.73
CA ARG A 274 -1.52 37.57 -14.64
C ARG A 274 -1.92 36.15 -14.22
N VAL A 275 -2.02 35.23 -15.19
CA VAL A 275 -2.34 33.81 -14.93
C VAL A 275 -1.12 33.12 -14.34
N PHE A 276 0.06 33.35 -14.92
CA PHE A 276 1.32 32.79 -14.42
C PHE A 276 1.58 33.16 -12.96
N VAL A 277 1.40 34.43 -12.58
CA VAL A 277 1.63 34.89 -11.21
C VAL A 277 0.66 34.27 -10.20
N ARG A 278 -0.58 33.95 -10.60
CA ARG A 278 -1.49 33.16 -9.75
C ARG A 278 -1.00 31.73 -9.57
N MET A 279 -0.54 31.08 -10.63
CA MET A 279 0.06 29.74 -10.56
C MET A 279 1.32 29.75 -9.68
N LEU A 280 2.15 30.79 -9.81
CA LEU A 280 3.33 31.00 -9.00
C LEU A 280 2.98 31.14 -7.51
N ALA A 281 1.94 31.92 -7.17
CA ALA A 281 1.45 31.99 -5.79
C ALA A 281 0.96 30.63 -5.26
N ASP A 282 0.30 29.82 -6.10
CA ASP A 282 -0.14 28.46 -5.75
C ASP A 282 1.03 27.48 -5.52
N THR A 283 2.25 27.78 -5.98
CA THR A 283 3.46 27.02 -5.58
C THR A 283 3.93 27.36 -4.17
N TRP A 284 3.27 28.34 -3.53
CA TRP A 284 3.59 28.88 -2.21
C TRP A 284 4.97 29.54 -2.15
N ILE A 285 5.50 30.06 -3.26
CA ILE A 285 6.85 30.64 -3.33
C ILE A 285 7.09 31.75 -2.29
N ALA A 286 6.05 32.53 -1.96
CA ALA A 286 6.10 33.63 -1.00
C ALA A 286 5.58 33.27 0.41
N ILE A 287 5.14 32.02 0.64
CA ILE A 287 4.63 31.61 1.96
C ILE A 287 5.81 31.09 2.79
N PRO A 288 6.06 31.65 3.99
CA PRO A 288 7.13 31.18 4.86
C PRO A 288 6.92 29.72 5.29
N ALA A 289 8.00 28.93 5.33
CA ALA A 289 7.94 27.52 5.72
C ALA A 289 7.31 27.30 7.10
N SER A 290 7.54 28.23 8.05
CA SER A 290 6.95 28.20 9.39
C SER A 290 5.42 28.27 9.43
N LYS A 291 4.78 28.71 8.35
CA LYS A 291 3.32 28.70 8.21
C LYS A 291 2.79 27.37 7.69
N THR A 292 3.63 26.48 7.20
CA THR A 292 3.23 25.23 6.52
C THR A 292 3.83 23.96 7.15
N THR A 293 4.81 24.07 8.05
CA THR A 293 5.45 22.93 8.73
C THR A 293 4.47 21.98 9.41
N PHE A 294 3.33 22.49 9.90
CA PHE A 294 2.29 21.65 10.50
C PHE A 294 1.70 20.60 9.53
N LEU A 295 1.84 20.80 8.22
CA LEU A 295 1.39 19.86 7.19
C LEU A 295 2.38 18.70 6.97
N GLU A 296 3.58 18.77 7.54
CA GLU A 296 4.56 17.68 7.46
C GLU A 296 4.06 16.40 8.13
N VAL A 297 3.11 16.51 9.07
CA VAL A 297 2.42 15.36 9.69
C VAL A 297 1.67 14.49 8.68
N PHE A 298 1.29 15.06 7.53
CA PHE A 298 0.67 14.32 6.43
C PHE A 298 1.68 13.80 5.41
N SER A 299 2.97 13.97 5.66
CA SER A 299 3.99 13.24 4.92
C SER A 299 3.90 11.77 5.33
N VAL A 300 3.84 10.88 4.34
CA VAL A 300 3.97 9.44 4.63
C VAL A 300 5.32 9.22 5.34
N PRO A 301 5.33 8.61 6.55
CA PRO A 301 6.56 8.32 7.26
C PRO A 301 7.50 7.49 6.36
N ALA A 302 8.76 7.88 6.31
CA ALA A 302 9.75 7.22 5.46
C ALA A 302 9.82 5.71 5.76
N GLY A 303 9.75 4.87 4.71
CA GLY A 303 9.99 3.43 4.81
C GLY A 303 8.82 2.58 5.32
N LEU A 304 7.66 3.17 5.61
CA LEU A 304 6.42 2.41 5.77
C LEU A 304 5.83 2.12 4.39
N PRO A 305 5.36 0.89 4.11
CA PRO A 305 4.65 0.63 2.88
C PRO A 305 3.44 1.54 2.77
N HIS A 306 3.27 2.12 1.59
CA HIS A 306 2.04 2.82 1.27
C HIS A 306 0.84 1.90 1.50
N SER A 307 -0.21 2.40 2.14
CA SER A 307 -1.57 1.84 2.06
C SER A 307 -2.39 2.62 1.03
N ILE A 308 -3.48 2.04 0.52
CA ILE A 308 -4.40 2.73 -0.39
C ILE A 308 -4.89 4.04 0.24
N ASP A 309 -5.24 4.01 1.53
CA ASP A 309 -5.73 5.19 2.25
C ASP A 309 -4.65 6.27 2.39
N SER A 310 -3.40 5.88 2.64
CA SER A 310 -2.29 6.84 2.71
C SER A 310 -2.00 7.49 1.35
N LEU A 311 -2.09 6.74 0.25
CA LEU A 311 -1.89 7.24 -1.10
C LEU A 311 -3.03 8.16 -1.52
N MET A 312 -4.28 7.79 -1.23
CA MET A 312 -5.44 8.63 -1.50
C MET A 312 -5.42 9.91 -0.65
N GLY A 313 -5.06 9.80 0.64
CA GLY A 313 -4.90 10.95 1.52
C GLY A 313 -3.82 11.93 1.03
N SER A 314 -2.64 11.43 0.68
CA SER A 314 -1.58 12.27 0.11
C SER A 314 -1.98 12.89 -1.22
N MET A 315 -2.62 12.12 -2.10
CA MET A 315 -3.07 12.60 -3.41
C MET A 315 -4.11 13.72 -3.27
N LEU A 316 -5.10 13.57 -2.38
CA LEU A 316 -6.10 14.61 -2.10
C LEU A 316 -5.46 15.89 -1.57
N LEU A 317 -4.48 15.76 -0.66
CA LEU A 317 -3.71 16.90 -0.16
C LEU A 317 -2.87 17.56 -1.26
N ASP A 318 -2.28 16.77 -2.16
CA ASP A 318 -1.40 17.26 -3.22
C ASP A 318 -2.14 18.01 -4.34
N ILE A 319 -3.46 17.81 -4.50
CA ILE A 319 -4.29 18.57 -5.46
C ILE A 319 -4.38 20.04 -5.04
N ASP A 320 -4.62 20.30 -3.76
CA ASP A 320 -4.85 21.67 -3.24
C ASP A 320 -3.63 22.28 -2.54
N SER A 321 -2.64 21.46 -2.16
CA SER A 321 -1.47 21.86 -1.38
C SER A 321 -0.13 21.47 -2.01
N ALA A 322 -0.05 21.35 -3.35
CA ALA A 322 1.18 21.05 -4.07
C ALA A 322 2.38 21.93 -3.65
N GLY A 323 2.11 23.19 -3.28
CA GLY A 323 3.11 24.13 -2.79
C GLY A 323 3.92 23.63 -1.58
N ARG A 324 3.45 22.65 -0.80
CA ARG A 324 4.20 22.05 0.33
C ARG A 324 5.53 21.43 -0.10
N HIS A 325 5.67 21.07 -1.38
CA HIS A 325 6.87 20.42 -1.93
C HIS A 325 7.94 21.40 -2.42
N LEU A 326 7.67 22.71 -2.44
CA LEU A 326 8.67 23.70 -2.78
C LEU A 326 9.62 23.92 -1.58
N LYS A 327 10.90 23.61 -1.80
CA LYS A 327 11.98 23.69 -0.80
C LYS A 327 12.53 25.11 -0.69
N ARG A 328 12.56 25.85 -1.80
CA ARG A 328 13.11 27.22 -1.87
C ARG A 328 11.99 28.25 -1.93
N ARG A 329 11.72 28.91 -0.80
CA ARG A 329 10.84 30.08 -0.72
C ARG A 329 11.63 31.34 -1.00
N LEU A 330 10.98 32.36 -1.58
CA LEU A 330 11.56 33.67 -1.83
C LEU A 330 10.78 34.73 -1.06
N ASP A 331 11.47 35.73 -0.54
CA ASP A 331 10.82 36.90 0.05
C ASP A 331 10.18 37.78 -1.03
N GLU A 332 9.22 38.60 -0.61
CA GLU A 332 8.46 39.45 -1.52
C GLU A 332 9.34 40.44 -2.30
N ARG A 333 10.41 40.97 -1.69
CA ARG A 333 11.29 41.94 -2.34
C ARG A 333 12.08 41.29 -3.47
N THR A 334 12.55 40.07 -3.26
CA THR A 334 13.20 39.27 -4.30
C THR A 334 12.26 38.99 -5.48
N ILE A 335 11.03 38.58 -5.20
CA ILE A 335 10.01 38.31 -6.24
C ILE A 335 9.69 39.59 -7.00
N GLU A 336 9.42 40.69 -6.30
CA GLU A 336 9.11 41.98 -6.91
C GLU A 336 10.26 42.49 -7.80
N GLY A 337 11.51 42.32 -7.36
CA GLY A 337 12.68 42.63 -8.17
C GLY A 337 12.78 41.82 -9.46
N VAL A 338 12.49 40.51 -9.40
CA VAL A 338 12.45 39.64 -10.60
C VAL A 338 11.33 40.04 -11.54
N LEU A 339 10.11 40.23 -11.03
CA LEU A 339 8.97 40.67 -11.84
C LEU A 339 9.22 42.03 -12.49
N GLY A 340 9.90 42.94 -11.78
CA GLY A 340 10.33 44.24 -12.29
C GLY A 340 11.26 44.14 -13.48
N ARG A 341 12.25 43.23 -13.43
CA ARG A 341 13.18 43.01 -14.55
C ARG A 341 12.48 42.39 -15.76
N VAL A 342 11.62 41.39 -15.55
CA VAL A 342 11.01 40.62 -16.66
C VAL A 342 9.80 41.32 -17.28
N PHE A 343 8.94 41.96 -16.46
CA PHE A 343 7.66 42.53 -16.89
C PHE A 343 7.58 44.05 -16.80
N GLY A 344 8.65 44.71 -16.35
CA GLY A 344 8.77 46.16 -16.34
C GLY A 344 7.61 46.85 -15.60
N PRO A 345 6.92 47.84 -16.20
CA PRO A 345 5.85 48.59 -15.55
C PRO A 345 4.68 47.75 -15.04
N ALA A 346 4.45 46.55 -15.59
CA ALA A 346 3.37 45.66 -15.16
C ALA A 346 3.66 44.99 -13.80
N ALA A 347 4.91 44.99 -13.33
CA ALA A 347 5.35 44.27 -12.15
C ALA A 347 4.58 44.63 -10.87
N ALA A 348 4.28 45.92 -10.64
CA ALA A 348 3.55 46.36 -9.45
C ALA A 348 2.13 45.76 -9.40
N ASN A 349 1.43 45.73 -10.54
CA ASN A 349 0.11 45.12 -10.65
C ASN A 349 0.18 43.60 -10.44
N LEU A 350 1.16 42.94 -11.09
CA LEU A 350 1.39 41.50 -10.94
C LEU A 350 1.70 41.13 -9.47
N MET A 351 2.51 41.92 -8.78
CA MET A 351 2.82 41.72 -7.37
C MET A 351 1.56 41.87 -6.50
N GLY A 352 0.67 42.80 -6.84
CA GLY A 352 -0.65 42.91 -6.21
C GLY A 352 -1.47 41.61 -6.31
N ILE A 353 -1.48 40.99 -7.49
CA ILE A 353 -2.16 39.70 -7.73
C ILE A 353 -1.51 38.58 -6.90
N LEU A 354 -0.19 38.53 -6.86
CA LEU A 354 0.55 37.54 -6.06
C LEU A 354 0.22 37.66 -4.56
N ARG A 355 0.27 38.88 -4.03
CA ARG A 355 -0.04 39.18 -2.61
C ARG A 355 -1.49 38.85 -2.26
N GLU A 356 -2.44 39.19 -3.13
CA GLU A 356 -3.85 38.85 -2.92
C GLU A 356 -4.05 37.33 -2.88
N ARG A 357 -3.46 36.60 -3.84
CA ARG A 357 -3.60 35.15 -3.90
C ARG A 357 -2.90 34.46 -2.72
N THR A 358 -1.71 34.92 -2.36
CA THR A 358 -0.94 34.41 -1.21
C THR A 358 -1.73 34.57 0.09
N ARG A 359 -2.34 35.75 0.33
CA ARG A 359 -3.21 35.98 1.50
C ARG A 359 -4.40 35.02 1.55
N LYS A 360 -5.04 34.72 0.40
CA LYS A 360 -6.15 33.75 0.35
C LYS A 360 -5.69 32.34 0.73
N ILE A 361 -4.51 31.92 0.27
CA ILE A 361 -3.94 30.62 0.64
C ILE A 361 -3.61 30.60 2.13
N GLU A 362 -2.95 31.64 2.66
CA GLU A 362 -2.64 31.73 4.09
C GLU A 362 -3.90 31.67 4.97
N ALA A 363 -4.97 32.36 4.56
CA ALA A 363 -6.25 32.30 5.26
C ALA A 363 -6.84 30.89 5.26
N ALA A 364 -6.77 30.17 4.13
CA ALA A 364 -7.24 28.78 4.02
C ALA A 364 -6.41 27.79 4.88
N LEU A 365 -5.17 28.15 5.24
CA LEU A 365 -4.31 27.33 6.10
C LEU A 365 -4.57 27.52 7.61
N VAL A 366 -5.33 28.54 8.02
CA VAL A 366 -5.57 28.86 9.45
C VAL A 366 -6.39 27.78 10.14
N GLU A 367 -7.52 27.39 9.58
CA GLU A 367 -8.40 26.37 10.19
C GLU A 367 -7.74 24.99 10.30
N PRO A 368 -7.12 24.44 9.24
CA PRO A 368 -6.37 23.17 9.34
C PRO A 368 -5.29 23.22 10.42
N ARG A 369 -4.53 24.33 10.51
CA ARG A 369 -3.46 24.51 11.51
C ARG A 369 -3.99 24.45 12.95
N ALA A 370 -5.16 25.02 13.21
CA ALA A 370 -5.78 25.00 14.54
C ALA A 370 -6.41 23.64 14.90
N ALA A 371 -6.92 22.90 13.90
CA ALA A 371 -7.61 21.63 14.12
C ALA A 371 -6.66 20.42 14.26
N LEU A 372 -5.46 20.49 13.68
CA LEU A 372 -4.55 19.35 13.57
C LEU A 372 -3.92 18.83 14.87
N PRO A 373 -3.43 19.68 15.80
CA PRO A 373 -2.88 19.20 17.07
C PRO A 373 -3.90 18.35 17.86
N LYS A 374 -5.18 18.76 17.84
CA LYS A 374 -6.29 18.04 18.49
C LYS A 374 -6.60 16.68 17.84
N ARG A 375 -6.31 16.51 16.55
CA ARG A 375 -6.51 15.25 15.82
C ARG A 375 -5.28 14.33 15.89
N GLY A 376 -4.07 14.89 15.91
CA GLY A 376 -2.83 14.13 16.05
C GLY A 376 -2.72 13.40 17.39
N GLU A 377 -3.13 14.04 18.48
CA GLU A 377 -3.22 13.40 19.79
C GLU A 377 -4.26 12.26 19.80
N ALA A 378 -5.43 12.46 19.20
CA ALA A 378 -6.46 11.41 19.09
C ALA A 378 -6.03 10.21 18.22
N PHE A 379 -5.24 10.43 17.17
CA PHE A 379 -4.69 9.36 16.34
C PHE A 379 -3.55 8.58 17.01
N ALA A 380 -2.79 9.23 17.91
CA ALA A 380 -1.65 8.61 18.59
C ALA A 380 -2.03 7.88 19.90
N SER A 381 -3.22 8.16 20.47
CA SER A 381 -3.60 7.70 21.81
C SER A 381 -4.79 6.74 21.87
N SER A 382 -5.49 6.48 20.77
CA SER A 382 -6.48 5.39 20.73
C SER A 382 -5.83 4.09 20.26
N PRO A 383 -5.95 2.97 21.01
CA PRO A 383 -5.73 1.66 20.41
C PRO A 383 -6.62 1.58 19.17
N SER A 384 -6.02 1.29 18.02
CA SER A 384 -6.72 1.24 16.75
C SER A 384 -8.01 0.44 16.92
N ASP A 385 -9.17 1.07 16.70
CA ASP A 385 -10.50 0.41 16.65
C ASP A 385 -10.63 -0.51 15.40
N ASP A 386 -9.51 -1.10 15.00
CA ASP A 386 -9.36 -2.03 13.89
C ASP A 386 -9.63 -3.45 14.42
N PRO A 387 -10.66 -4.14 13.91
CA PRO A 387 -10.97 -5.53 14.29
C PRO A 387 -9.81 -6.50 14.07
N GLU A 388 -8.87 -6.20 13.18
CA GLU A 388 -7.67 -7.02 12.97
C GLU A 388 -6.78 -7.08 14.22
N THR A 389 -6.86 -6.10 15.14
CA THR A 389 -6.11 -6.14 16.42
C THR A 389 -6.49 -7.35 17.27
N LEU A 390 -7.72 -7.87 17.15
CA LEU A 390 -8.18 -9.07 17.85
C LEU A 390 -7.42 -10.33 17.44
N LEU A 391 -6.75 -10.33 16.27
CA LEU A 391 -5.90 -11.45 15.85
C LEU A 391 -4.64 -11.60 16.72
N MET A 392 -4.23 -10.53 17.40
CA MET A 392 -2.97 -10.44 18.14
C MET A 392 -3.15 -10.48 19.65
N VAL A 393 -4.39 -10.47 20.14
CA VAL A 393 -4.72 -10.52 21.58
C VAL A 393 -4.22 -11.82 22.20
N THR A 394 -3.49 -11.72 23.30
CA THR A 394 -2.94 -12.87 24.03
C THR A 394 -3.71 -13.22 25.30
N SER A 395 -4.52 -12.29 25.81
CA SER A 395 -5.38 -12.49 26.98
C SER A 395 -6.70 -11.73 26.85
N SER A 396 -7.76 -12.18 27.53
CA SER A 396 -9.06 -11.50 27.49
C SER A 396 -9.02 -10.07 28.02
N ASP A 397 -8.04 -9.75 28.86
CA ASP A 397 -7.88 -8.44 29.49
C ASP A 397 -7.34 -7.38 28.52
N GLU A 398 -6.73 -7.81 27.40
CA GLU A 398 -6.25 -6.92 26.33
C GLU A 398 -7.36 -6.52 25.34
N ILE A 399 -8.57 -7.09 25.45
CA ILE A 399 -9.69 -6.76 24.56
C ILE A 399 -10.20 -5.35 24.90
N SER A 400 -10.24 -4.47 23.90
CA SER A 400 -10.71 -3.10 24.11
C SER A 400 -12.16 -3.06 24.60
N PRO A 401 -12.56 -2.07 25.41
CA PRO A 401 -13.94 -1.95 25.88
C PRO A 401 -14.98 -1.90 24.75
N LEU A 402 -14.61 -1.37 23.58
CA LEU A 402 -15.45 -1.39 22.38
C LEU A 402 -15.68 -2.84 21.92
N PHE A 403 -14.61 -3.60 21.73
CA PHE A 403 -14.72 -4.97 21.25
C PHE A 403 -15.32 -5.93 22.27
N VAL A 404 -15.17 -5.68 23.57
CA VAL A 404 -15.89 -6.41 24.62
C VAL A 404 -17.40 -6.37 24.38
N ASN A 405 -17.96 -5.17 24.17
CA ASN A 405 -19.40 -5.01 23.93
C ASN A 405 -19.85 -5.67 22.61
N VAL A 406 -19.04 -5.56 21.56
CA VAL A 406 -19.31 -6.18 20.25
C VAL A 406 -19.32 -7.71 20.36
N LEU A 407 -18.29 -8.29 20.97
CA LEU A 407 -18.15 -9.74 21.16
C LEU A 407 -19.27 -10.29 22.03
N GLN A 408 -19.62 -9.61 23.12
CA GLN A 408 -20.73 -10.03 23.98
C GLN A 408 -22.09 -10.00 23.25
N THR A 409 -22.33 -8.97 22.44
CA THR A 409 -23.53 -8.88 21.59
C THR A 409 -23.58 -10.02 20.57
N LEU A 410 -22.44 -10.36 19.98
CA LEU A 410 -22.31 -11.47 19.04
C LEU A 410 -22.55 -12.82 19.72
N ALA A 411 -21.97 -13.06 20.90
CA ALA A 411 -22.18 -14.29 21.67
C ALA A 411 -23.66 -14.55 21.93
N CYS A 412 -24.40 -13.52 22.39
CA CYS A 412 -25.85 -13.61 22.61
C CYS A 412 -26.61 -13.95 21.32
N THR A 413 -26.32 -13.23 20.24
CA THR A 413 -26.99 -13.43 18.94
C THR A 413 -26.72 -14.83 18.37
N LEU A 414 -25.50 -15.33 18.52
CA LEU A 414 -25.09 -16.63 18.00
C LEU A 414 -25.65 -17.78 18.82
N ARG A 415 -25.73 -17.64 20.14
CA ARG A 415 -26.38 -18.64 21.01
C ARG A 415 -27.84 -18.87 20.61
N GLU A 416 -28.61 -17.80 20.46
CA GLU A 416 -30.02 -17.86 20.03
C GLU A 416 -30.16 -18.49 18.63
N ARG A 417 -29.32 -18.06 17.68
CA ARG A 417 -29.34 -18.58 16.31
C ARG A 417 -28.91 -20.04 16.24
N TRP A 418 -27.92 -20.45 17.01
CA TRP A 418 -27.43 -21.82 17.05
C TRP A 418 -28.52 -22.78 17.51
N GLN A 419 -29.26 -22.45 18.57
CA GLN A 419 -30.40 -23.25 19.03
C GLN A 419 -31.47 -23.38 17.93
N SER A 420 -31.76 -22.28 17.24
CA SER A 420 -32.69 -22.28 16.10
C SER A 420 -32.18 -23.18 14.95
N TRP A 421 -30.93 -23.06 14.55
CA TRP A 421 -30.35 -23.86 13.46
C TRP A 421 -30.24 -25.34 13.82
N ARG A 422 -29.77 -25.68 15.03
CA ARG A 422 -29.67 -27.06 15.53
C ARG A 422 -31.03 -27.75 15.59
N SER A 423 -32.12 -27.03 15.88
CA SER A 423 -33.46 -27.63 15.84
C SER A 423 -33.91 -27.99 14.42
N ARG A 424 -33.52 -27.18 13.43
CA ARG A 424 -33.96 -27.30 12.02
C ARG A 424 -33.05 -28.17 11.15
N ASP A 425 -31.77 -28.26 11.49
CA ASP A 425 -30.75 -28.96 10.70
C ASP A 425 -30.30 -30.26 11.42
N SER A 426 -30.64 -31.39 10.80
CA SER A 426 -30.31 -32.72 11.34
C SER A 426 -28.81 -33.04 11.32
N GLU A 427 -28.02 -32.37 10.49
CA GLU A 427 -26.57 -32.55 10.43
C GLU A 427 -25.90 -31.80 11.59
N LEU A 428 -26.30 -30.55 11.85
CA LEU A 428 -25.81 -29.76 12.98
C LEU A 428 -26.13 -30.45 14.32
N ARG A 429 -27.35 -30.96 14.47
CA ARG A 429 -27.77 -31.72 15.66
C ARG A 429 -26.94 -32.97 15.86
N ARG A 430 -26.83 -33.82 14.83
CA ARG A 430 -26.03 -35.05 14.92
C ARG A 430 -24.57 -34.77 15.27
N ALA A 431 -23.96 -33.74 14.67
CA ALA A 431 -22.57 -33.40 14.97
C ALA A 431 -22.38 -32.94 16.41
N SER A 432 -23.26 -32.07 16.91
CA SER A 432 -23.25 -31.59 18.30
C SER A 432 -23.46 -32.74 19.30
N ASP A 433 -24.41 -33.64 19.04
CA ASP A 433 -24.71 -34.79 19.90
C ASP A 433 -23.59 -35.85 19.89
N SER A 434 -22.82 -35.93 18.80
CA SER A 434 -21.73 -36.90 18.62
C SER A 434 -20.38 -36.45 19.19
N GLY A 435 -20.31 -35.23 19.74
CA GLY A 435 -19.13 -34.70 20.44
C GLY A 435 -18.07 -34.00 19.56
N PRO A 436 -16.93 -33.61 20.16
CA PRO A 436 -15.95 -32.70 19.56
C PRO A 436 -15.42 -33.16 18.20
N ALA A 437 -15.11 -34.44 18.04
CA ALA A 437 -14.58 -34.98 16.78
C ALA A 437 -15.55 -34.82 15.60
N ALA A 438 -16.86 -34.97 15.83
CA ALA A 438 -17.88 -34.77 14.80
C ALA A 438 -18.04 -33.28 14.47
N MET A 439 -18.01 -32.41 15.48
CA MET A 439 -18.02 -30.96 15.30
C MET A 439 -16.84 -30.44 14.49
N ARG A 440 -15.62 -30.93 14.74
CA ARG A 440 -14.42 -30.57 13.95
C ARG A 440 -14.55 -30.94 12.47
N ARG A 441 -15.10 -32.13 12.16
CA ARG A 441 -15.35 -32.57 10.78
C ARG A 441 -16.41 -31.71 10.11
N LEU A 442 -17.51 -31.42 10.80
CA LEU A 442 -18.55 -30.52 10.31
C LEU A 442 -17.99 -29.13 10.00
N LEU A 443 -17.22 -28.55 10.94
CA LEU A 443 -16.59 -27.24 10.78
C LEU A 443 -15.64 -27.22 9.56
N ALA A 444 -14.81 -28.25 9.39
CA ALA A 444 -13.96 -28.40 8.20
C ALA A 444 -14.79 -28.50 6.91
N GLY A 445 -15.90 -29.22 6.91
CA GLY A 445 -16.84 -29.29 5.79
C GLY A 445 -17.45 -27.93 5.44
N LEU A 446 -17.89 -27.18 6.45
CA LEU A 446 -18.48 -25.85 6.29
C LEU A 446 -17.47 -24.80 5.80
N LEU A 447 -16.19 -24.95 6.15
CA LEU A 447 -15.11 -24.05 5.74
C LEU A 447 -14.55 -24.34 4.35
N ARG A 448 -15.10 -25.32 3.61
CA ARG A 448 -14.69 -25.61 2.22
C ARG A 448 -14.75 -24.39 1.31
N ASP A 449 -15.82 -23.61 1.44
CA ASP A 449 -16.03 -22.33 0.72
C ASP A 449 -15.85 -21.13 1.67
N GLY A 450 -15.21 -21.38 2.82
CA GLY A 450 -14.98 -20.46 3.93
C GLY A 450 -13.74 -19.57 3.76
N PRO A 451 -13.39 -18.76 4.77
CA PRO A 451 -12.08 -18.12 4.83
C PRO A 451 -10.96 -19.17 4.88
N VAL A 452 -9.82 -18.84 4.28
CA VAL A 452 -8.58 -19.62 4.44
C VAL A 452 -8.03 -19.33 5.83
N LEU A 453 -7.71 -20.37 6.59
CA LEU A 453 -7.14 -20.25 7.95
C LEU A 453 -5.65 -20.63 7.96
N THR A 454 -4.93 -20.17 8.97
CA THR A 454 -3.53 -20.55 9.22
C THR A 454 -3.36 -21.97 9.73
N GLU A 455 -2.13 -22.48 9.67
CA GLU A 455 -1.75 -23.74 10.34
C GLU A 455 -2.05 -23.69 11.84
N ASP A 456 -1.70 -22.60 12.51
CA ASP A 456 -1.92 -22.42 13.96
C ASP A 456 -3.42 -22.43 14.29
N ALA A 457 -4.25 -21.79 13.45
CA ALA A 457 -5.70 -21.83 13.57
C ALA A 457 -6.24 -23.26 13.56
N TRP A 458 -5.79 -24.06 12.59
CA TRP A 458 -6.21 -25.46 12.52
C TRP A 458 -5.64 -26.31 13.64
N GLU A 459 -4.40 -26.08 14.08
CA GLU A 459 -3.80 -26.80 15.21
C GLU A 459 -4.62 -26.62 16.49
N TRP A 460 -5.03 -25.40 16.83
CA TRP A 460 -5.83 -25.19 18.03
C TRP A 460 -7.28 -25.69 17.88
N ILE A 461 -7.92 -25.49 16.71
CA ILE A 461 -9.27 -26.03 16.44
C ILE A 461 -9.28 -27.55 16.55
N LEU A 462 -8.23 -28.21 16.06
CA LEU A 462 -8.12 -29.67 16.10
C LEU A 462 -7.84 -30.20 17.51
N ALA A 463 -7.17 -29.41 18.35
CA ALA A 463 -6.87 -29.72 19.74
C ALA A 463 -7.99 -29.33 20.72
N GLU A 464 -9.00 -28.57 20.29
CA GLU A 464 -10.08 -28.09 21.15
C GLU A 464 -11.08 -29.21 21.48
N GLU A 465 -11.28 -29.47 22.77
CA GLU A 465 -12.12 -30.56 23.29
C GLU A 465 -13.43 -30.03 23.93
N ASP A 466 -13.56 -28.73 24.17
CA ASP A 466 -14.85 -28.15 24.60
C ASP A 466 -15.81 -28.07 23.40
N SER A 467 -16.82 -28.94 23.41
CA SER A 467 -17.91 -28.95 22.42
C SER A 467 -18.57 -27.58 22.28
N HIS A 468 -18.71 -26.80 23.36
CA HIS A 468 -19.34 -25.49 23.31
C HIS A 468 -18.51 -24.48 22.52
N VAL A 469 -17.18 -24.51 22.67
CA VAL A 469 -16.27 -23.68 21.86
C VAL A 469 -16.46 -24.03 20.38
N LEU A 470 -16.45 -25.32 20.04
CA LEU A 470 -16.65 -25.78 18.66
C LEU A 470 -18.03 -25.42 18.09
N GLU A 471 -19.08 -25.42 18.91
CA GLU A 471 -20.42 -24.94 18.54
C GLU A 471 -20.42 -23.45 18.22
N VAL A 472 -19.75 -22.62 19.04
CA VAL A 472 -19.60 -21.19 18.79
C VAL A 472 -18.85 -20.96 17.47
N LEU A 473 -17.72 -21.64 17.23
CA LEU A 473 -17.00 -21.51 15.96
C LEU A 473 -17.86 -21.91 14.76
N THR A 474 -18.60 -23.01 14.89
CA THR A 474 -19.50 -23.51 13.85
C THR A 474 -20.62 -22.51 13.56
N SER A 475 -21.19 -21.89 14.59
CA SER A 475 -22.23 -20.87 14.44
C SER A 475 -21.76 -19.65 13.64
N PHE A 476 -20.49 -19.22 13.81
CA PHE A 476 -19.88 -18.14 13.04
C PHE A 476 -19.76 -18.47 11.55
N VAL A 477 -19.48 -19.73 11.21
CA VAL A 477 -19.37 -20.17 9.82
C VAL A 477 -20.74 -20.33 9.17
N VAL A 478 -21.71 -20.90 9.88
CA VAL A 478 -23.10 -21.07 9.39
C VAL A 478 -23.78 -19.71 9.14
N ALA A 479 -23.52 -18.71 9.99
CA ALA A 479 -24.06 -17.36 9.86
C ALA A 479 -23.74 -16.69 8.50
N ARG A 480 -22.68 -17.13 7.81
CA ARG A 480 -22.25 -16.60 6.51
C ARG A 480 -23.23 -16.88 5.36
N ARG A 481 -24.11 -17.88 5.48
CA ARG A 481 -24.97 -18.34 4.37
C ARG A 481 -26.06 -17.33 3.92
N ALA A 482 -26.07 -16.09 4.41
CA ALA A 482 -27.16 -15.12 4.26
C ALA A 482 -26.86 -13.88 3.37
N GLY A 483 -25.88 -13.92 2.46
CA GLY A 483 -25.62 -12.85 1.48
C GLY A 483 -24.21 -12.22 1.56
N PRO A 484 -23.92 -11.14 0.81
CA PRO A 484 -22.63 -10.47 0.86
C PRO A 484 -22.40 -9.87 2.25
N GLU A 485 -21.23 -10.15 2.81
CA GLU A 485 -20.93 -9.86 4.20
C GLU A 485 -20.18 -8.52 4.37
N PRO A 486 -20.54 -7.68 5.35
CA PRO A 486 -19.76 -6.50 5.70
C PRO A 486 -18.36 -6.86 6.19
N THR A 487 -17.33 -6.10 5.78
CA THR A 487 -15.90 -6.34 6.12
C THR A 487 -15.68 -6.61 7.60
N LEU A 488 -16.29 -5.80 8.48
CA LEU A 488 -16.22 -5.96 9.94
C LEU A 488 -16.61 -7.37 10.42
N VAL A 489 -17.64 -7.99 9.84
CA VAL A 489 -18.09 -9.33 10.24
C VAL A 489 -17.14 -10.41 9.74
N ALA A 490 -16.55 -10.21 8.55
CA ALA A 490 -15.51 -11.09 8.02
C ALA A 490 -14.24 -11.05 8.90
N ASP A 491 -13.81 -9.86 9.32
CA ASP A 491 -12.63 -9.68 10.18
C ASP A 491 -12.86 -10.28 11.58
N LEU A 492 -14.03 -10.04 12.17
CA LEU A 492 -14.41 -10.65 13.44
C LEU A 492 -14.48 -12.17 13.35
N ARG A 493 -15.08 -12.74 12.29
CA ARG A 493 -15.07 -14.19 12.08
C ARG A 493 -13.64 -14.72 12.01
N ARG A 494 -12.79 -14.04 11.25
CA ARG A 494 -11.39 -14.43 11.11
C ARG A 494 -10.70 -14.41 12.47
N ALA A 495 -10.87 -13.35 13.26
CA ALA A 495 -10.31 -13.26 14.61
C ALA A 495 -10.77 -14.42 15.51
N VAL A 496 -12.05 -14.78 15.47
CA VAL A 496 -12.62 -15.89 16.27
C VAL A 496 -12.05 -17.25 15.85
N LEU A 497 -11.85 -17.49 14.57
CA LEU A 497 -11.31 -18.75 14.05
C LEU A 497 -9.77 -18.85 14.20
N GLU A 498 -9.06 -17.72 14.15
CA GLU A 498 -7.59 -17.66 14.18
C GLU A 498 -7.03 -17.45 15.59
N ASN A 499 -7.85 -16.99 16.56
CA ASN A 499 -7.42 -16.69 17.91
C ASN A 499 -8.21 -17.49 18.96
N PRO A 500 -7.59 -18.48 19.64
CA PRO A 500 -8.26 -19.30 20.65
C PRO A 500 -8.74 -18.47 21.85
N VAL A 501 -8.08 -17.36 22.19
CA VAL A 501 -8.49 -16.48 23.30
C VAL A 501 -9.87 -15.87 23.01
N ILE A 502 -10.05 -15.35 21.80
CA ILE A 502 -11.31 -14.74 21.38
C ILE A 502 -12.41 -15.80 21.24
N GLY A 503 -12.09 -16.95 20.63
CA GLY A 503 -13.03 -18.07 20.49
C GLY A 503 -13.55 -18.58 21.85
N ARG A 504 -12.65 -18.77 22.83
CA ARG A 504 -13.02 -19.20 24.19
C ARG A 504 -13.73 -18.10 24.96
N TYR A 505 -13.31 -16.85 24.85
CA TYR A 505 -14.00 -15.72 25.48
C TYR A 505 -15.47 -15.66 25.05
N LEU A 506 -15.75 -15.85 23.76
CA LEU A 506 -17.12 -15.90 23.26
C LEU A 506 -17.92 -17.09 23.78
N ALA A 507 -17.28 -18.26 23.89
CA ALA A 507 -17.90 -19.45 24.44
C ALA A 507 -18.24 -19.28 25.93
N GLU A 508 -17.33 -18.76 26.74
CA GLU A 508 -17.58 -18.47 28.16
C GLU A 508 -18.65 -17.39 28.33
N THR A 509 -18.59 -16.33 27.52
CA THR A 509 -19.62 -15.30 27.49
C THR A 509 -20.99 -15.89 27.14
N ALA A 510 -21.07 -16.80 26.18
CA ALA A 510 -22.32 -17.44 25.78
C ALA A 510 -22.89 -18.35 26.87
N LYS A 511 -22.07 -18.89 27.79
CA LYS A 511 -22.50 -19.69 28.94
C LYS A 511 -23.12 -18.84 30.07
N ASP A 512 -22.81 -17.55 30.17
CA ASP A 512 -23.31 -16.66 31.24
C ASP A 512 -24.76 -16.22 30.99
N ASP A 513 -25.72 -16.95 31.57
CA ASP A 513 -27.15 -16.67 31.44
C ASP A 513 -27.56 -15.27 31.94
N ALA A 514 -26.90 -14.75 32.99
CA ALA A 514 -27.24 -13.45 33.55
C ALA A 514 -26.79 -12.31 32.62
N LEU A 515 -25.58 -12.42 32.08
CA LEU A 515 -25.04 -11.49 31.08
C LEU A 515 -25.88 -11.53 29.79
N MET A 516 -26.22 -12.73 29.29
CA MET A 516 -27.04 -12.90 28.09
C MET A 516 -28.43 -12.28 28.25
N ALA A 517 -29.10 -12.50 29.39
CA ALA A 517 -30.39 -11.87 29.69
C ALA A 517 -30.28 -10.33 29.80
N GLY A 518 -29.16 -9.81 30.27
CA GLY A 518 -28.88 -8.37 30.28
C GLY A 518 -28.74 -7.78 28.87
N ILE A 519 -28.00 -8.46 27.99
CA ILE A 519 -27.74 -8.03 26.61
C ILE A 519 -29.01 -8.14 25.75
N ALA A 520 -29.74 -9.25 25.85
CA ALA A 520 -31.00 -9.45 25.13
C ALA A 520 -32.02 -8.34 25.45
N ARG A 521 -32.13 -7.92 26.72
CA ARG A 521 -32.97 -6.77 27.12
C ARG A 521 -32.52 -5.46 26.48
N LYS A 522 -31.20 -5.20 26.44
CA LYS A 522 -30.64 -4.01 25.78
C LYS A 522 -30.93 -4.02 24.27
N LEU A 523 -30.78 -5.17 23.61
CA LEU A 523 -31.04 -5.32 22.17
C LEU A 523 -32.54 -5.19 21.84
N ALA A 524 -33.43 -5.71 22.67
CA ALA A 524 -34.87 -5.52 22.54
C ALA A 524 -35.26 -4.03 22.65
N ALA A 525 -34.76 -3.34 23.68
CA ALA A 525 -34.99 -1.91 23.86
C ALA A 525 -34.48 -1.06 22.68
N LEU A 526 -33.32 -1.42 22.11
CA LEU A 526 -32.79 -0.77 20.91
C LEU A 526 -33.70 -1.02 19.69
N ARG A 527 -34.14 -2.26 19.45
CA ARG A 527 -35.07 -2.57 18.34
C ARG A 527 -36.38 -1.80 18.44
N ASP A 528 -36.93 -1.66 19.64
CA ASP A 528 -38.17 -0.92 19.87
C ASP A 528 -37.98 0.58 19.59
N SER A 529 -36.86 1.16 20.02
CA SER A 529 -36.52 2.56 19.74
C SER A 529 -36.30 2.88 18.24
N PHE A 530 -35.72 1.96 17.46
CA PHE A 530 -35.57 2.11 16.01
C PHE A 530 -36.88 1.86 15.25
N SER A 531 -37.79 1.06 15.80
CA SER A 531 -39.11 0.78 15.21
C SER A 531 -40.06 1.98 15.34
N ILE A 532 -39.95 2.72 16.44
CA ILE A 532 -40.68 3.99 16.66
C ILE A 532 -40.19 5.10 15.70
N SER A 533 -38.90 5.13 15.36
CA SER A 533 -38.32 6.10 14.41
C SER A 533 -38.68 5.82 12.93
N ARG A 534 -39.05 4.60 12.55
CA ARG A 534 -39.51 4.26 11.19
C ARG A 534 -41.01 4.41 11.00
N ALA A 535 -41.80 4.45 12.08
CA ALA A 535 -43.23 4.73 12.04
C ALA A 535 -43.56 6.24 12.05
N SER A 536 -42.56 7.11 12.24
CA SER A 536 -42.67 8.57 12.32
C SER A 536 -42.05 9.30 11.12
N LYS A 537 -41.75 8.58 10.04
CA LYS A 537 -41.51 9.08 8.68
C LYS A 537 -42.48 8.38 7.74
#